data_AF-A0A528TUC5-F1
#
_entry.id   AF-A0A528TUC5-F1
#
_cell.length_a   1.000
_cell.length_b   1.000
_cell.length_c   1.000
_cell.angle_alpha   90.00
_cell.angle_beta   90.00
_cell.angle_gamma   90.00
#
_symmetry.space_group_name_H-M   'P 1'
#
loop_
_entity.id
_entity.type
_entity.pdbx_description
1 polymer ?
#
loop_
_entity_poly.entity_id
_entity_poly.type
_entity_poly.pdbx_seq_one_letter_code
_entity_poly.pdbx_strand_id
1 'polypeptide(L)'
;MDPFTSLRRHLTPTQINIYFSIVCFFSPPVLGSVVSFVFNGGALWSVFLLAIKRRQFNIDRPMLAMTVAICAYCAAIVLASIVNGTLAADLRLFLPLITFLFFPISYSTWSITEKTVLVRIVVLASAAACFGALLLAVVQYYWLGTRAEGGAGNAIVFATVTCLAAAMSLAGALSGIEKRWKLLTLAALSGSLAVLYS
;
A
#
# COMPACT_ATOMS: atom_id res chain seq x y z
N MET A 1 21.46 -13.57 -34.64
CA MET A 1 21.24 -12.40 -33.77
C MET A 1 19.81 -12.48 -33.29
N ASP A 2 19.59 -12.96 -32.07
CA ASP A 2 18.24 -13.21 -31.56
C ASP A 2 17.61 -11.90 -31.02
N PRO A 3 16.47 -11.45 -31.55
CA PRO A 3 15.81 -10.21 -31.14
C PRO A 3 15.30 -10.23 -29.69
N PHE A 4 15.26 -11.40 -29.06
CA PHE A 4 14.81 -11.59 -27.68
C PHE A 4 15.82 -11.19 -26.59
N THR A 5 17.06 -10.87 -26.95
CA THR A 5 18.06 -10.40 -25.98
C THR A 5 17.91 -8.90 -25.64
N SER A 6 17.27 -8.10 -26.50
CA SER A 6 17.07 -6.67 -26.25
C SER A 6 15.93 -6.37 -25.27
N LEU A 7 14.97 -7.29 -25.11
CA LEU A 7 13.86 -7.18 -24.16
C LEU A 7 14.25 -7.53 -22.71
N ARG A 8 15.51 -7.95 -22.50
CA ARG A 8 16.04 -8.43 -21.22
C ARG A 8 16.94 -7.39 -20.56
N ARG A 9 16.55 -6.11 -20.59
CA ARG A 9 16.98 -5.15 -19.56
C ARG A 9 16.45 -5.70 -18.23
N HIS A 10 17.25 -6.50 -17.53
CA HIS A 10 16.90 -6.95 -16.20
C HIS A 10 16.70 -5.70 -15.36
N LEU A 11 15.45 -5.42 -14.99
CA LEU A 11 15.17 -4.46 -13.94
C LEU A 11 16.00 -4.88 -12.73
N THR A 12 16.79 -3.96 -12.20
CA THR A 12 17.56 -4.26 -10.99
C THR A 12 16.57 -4.51 -9.84
N PRO A 13 16.93 -5.32 -8.82
CA PRO A 13 16.07 -5.52 -7.66
C PRO A 13 15.59 -4.21 -7.02
N THR A 14 16.43 -3.18 -7.05
CA THR A 14 16.10 -1.81 -6.61
C THR A 14 15.01 -1.19 -7.47
N GLN A 15 15.11 -1.25 -8.80
CA GLN A 15 14.06 -0.72 -9.70
C GLN A 15 12.73 -1.43 -9.50
N ILE A 16 12.74 -2.76 -9.40
CA ILE A 16 11.53 -3.55 -9.12
C ILE A 16 10.89 -3.09 -7.81
N ASN A 17 11.70 -2.87 -6.78
CA ASN A 17 11.21 -2.39 -5.49
C ASN A 17 10.61 -0.99 -5.57
N ILE A 18 11.23 -0.07 -6.32
CA ILE A 18 10.71 1.29 -6.56
C ILE A 18 9.34 1.23 -7.24
N TYR A 19 9.21 0.47 -8.33
CA TYR A 19 7.93 0.33 -9.04
C TYR A 19 6.86 -0.33 -8.16
N PHE A 20 7.24 -1.38 -7.44
CA PHE A 20 6.36 -2.04 -6.47
C PHE A 20 5.85 -1.05 -5.42
N SER A 21 6.71 -0.24 -4.82
CA SER A 21 6.32 0.79 -3.86
C SER A 21 5.42 1.85 -4.50
N ILE A 22 5.75 2.38 -5.69
CA ILE A 22 4.90 3.35 -6.38
C ILE A 22 3.50 2.80 -6.56
N VAL A 23 3.39 1.58 -7.11
CA VAL A 23 2.09 0.96 -7.37
C VAL A 23 1.37 0.72 -6.04
N CYS A 24 2.02 0.21 -5.00
CA CYS A 24 1.40 -0.05 -3.70
C CYS A 24 0.83 1.19 -3.02
N PHE A 25 1.47 2.35 -3.14
CA PHE A 25 1.04 3.57 -2.45
C PHE A 25 0.17 4.50 -3.33
N PHE A 26 0.27 4.39 -4.65
CA PHE A 26 -0.58 5.15 -5.59
C PHE A 26 -1.92 4.47 -5.86
N SER A 27 -1.91 3.14 -6.01
CA SER A 27 -3.10 2.39 -6.44
C SER A 27 -4.28 2.36 -5.47
N PRO A 28 -4.15 2.43 -4.11
CA PRO A 28 -5.30 2.22 -3.24
C PRO A 28 -6.51 3.13 -3.51
N PRO A 29 -6.36 4.47 -3.58
CA PRO A 29 -7.51 5.34 -3.90
C PRO A 29 -7.87 5.34 -5.40
N VAL A 30 -6.91 5.08 -6.29
CA VAL A 30 -7.11 5.25 -7.74
C VAL A 30 -7.59 3.98 -8.44
N LEU A 31 -6.95 2.85 -8.15
CA LEU A 31 -7.13 1.57 -8.81
C LEU A 31 -7.73 0.49 -7.90
N GLY A 32 -7.93 0.80 -6.61
CA GLY A 32 -8.54 -0.11 -5.63
C GLY A 32 -7.85 -1.47 -5.58
N SER A 33 -8.55 -2.52 -6.00
CA SER A 33 -8.15 -3.93 -5.88
C SER A 33 -6.80 -4.28 -6.54
N VAL A 34 -6.29 -3.47 -7.46
CA VAL A 34 -4.95 -3.62 -8.04
C VAL A 34 -3.88 -3.63 -6.95
N VAL A 35 -4.04 -2.85 -5.88
CA VAL A 35 -3.09 -2.86 -4.75
C VAL A 35 -2.97 -4.25 -4.13
N SER A 36 -4.10 -4.93 -3.94
CA SER A 36 -4.16 -6.24 -3.30
C SER A 36 -3.47 -7.29 -4.15
N PHE A 37 -3.69 -7.25 -5.47
CA PHE A 37 -3.03 -8.15 -6.40
C PHE A 37 -1.50 -7.94 -6.41
N VAL A 38 -1.07 -6.69 -6.52
CA VAL A 38 0.35 -6.34 -6.57
C VAL A 38 1.03 -6.70 -5.27
N PHE A 39 0.43 -6.34 -4.12
CA PHE A 39 0.99 -6.63 -2.81
C PHE A 39 1.08 -8.13 -2.53
N ASN A 40 0.00 -8.90 -2.75
CA ASN A 40 0.01 -10.36 -2.54
C ASN A 40 0.96 -11.06 -3.52
N GLY A 41 0.97 -10.66 -4.80
CA GLY A 41 1.92 -11.19 -5.79
C GLY A 41 3.38 -10.89 -5.44
N GLY A 42 3.67 -9.66 -5.01
CA GLY A 42 4.98 -9.25 -4.53
C GLY A 42 5.42 -10.02 -3.28
N ALA A 43 4.50 -10.27 -2.36
CA ALA A 43 4.74 -11.08 -1.17
C ALA A 43 5.06 -12.54 -1.53
N LEU A 44 4.25 -13.18 -2.37
CA LEU A 44 4.49 -14.55 -2.82
C LEU A 44 5.83 -14.70 -3.55
N TRP A 45 6.17 -13.73 -4.39
CA TRP A 45 7.48 -13.70 -5.04
C TRP A 45 8.63 -13.57 -4.04
N SER A 46 8.42 -12.77 -2.99
CA SER A 46 9.40 -12.60 -1.91
C SER A 46 9.56 -13.88 -1.09
N VAL A 47 8.46 -14.60 -0.79
CA VAL A 47 8.49 -15.94 -0.17
C VAL A 47 9.31 -16.91 -1.02
N PHE A 48 9.06 -16.95 -2.33
CA PHE A 48 9.80 -17.81 -3.25
C PHE A 48 11.30 -17.53 -3.23
N LEU A 49 11.70 -16.26 -3.25
CA LEU A 49 13.11 -15.86 -3.18
C LEU A 49 13.76 -16.19 -1.84
N LEU A 50 13.03 -16.09 -0.73
CA LEU A 50 13.48 -16.50 0.59
C LEU A 50 13.64 -18.03 0.67
N ALA A 51 12.68 -18.79 0.12
CA ALA A 51 12.72 -20.25 0.09
C ALA A 51 13.93 -20.79 -0.68
N ILE A 52 14.31 -20.13 -1.79
CA ILE A 52 15.50 -20.47 -2.59
C ILE A 52 16.80 -19.90 -1.97
N LYS A 53 16.73 -19.30 -0.77
CA LYS A 53 17.85 -18.63 -0.07
C LYS A 53 18.55 -17.55 -0.91
N ARG A 54 17.85 -17.00 -1.91
CA ARG A 54 18.33 -15.85 -2.70
C ARG A 54 18.07 -14.52 -2.00
N ARG A 55 17.34 -14.53 -0.87
CA ARG A 55 17.10 -13.39 0.01
C ARG A 55 17.19 -13.81 1.48
N GLN A 56 17.41 -12.83 2.35
CA GLN A 56 17.37 -12.97 3.80
C GLN A 56 16.32 -12.02 4.39
N PHE A 57 15.78 -12.37 5.55
CA PHE A 57 14.91 -11.46 6.30
C PHE A 57 15.72 -10.31 6.88
N ASN A 58 15.26 -9.09 6.62
CA ASN A 58 15.83 -7.91 7.26
C ASN A 58 15.01 -7.60 8.52
N ILE A 59 15.45 -8.13 9.67
CA ILE A 59 14.76 -7.96 10.95
C ILE A 59 15.34 -6.75 11.68
N ASP A 60 14.72 -5.59 11.53
CA ASP A 60 15.01 -4.42 12.35
C ASP A 60 13.92 -4.18 13.41
N ARG A 61 14.26 -3.38 14.44
CA ARG A 61 13.34 -3.06 15.55
C ARG A 61 11.97 -2.53 15.08
N PRO A 62 11.87 -1.58 14.13
CA PRO A 62 10.56 -1.11 13.68
C PRO A 62 9.77 -2.18 12.92
N MET A 63 10.42 -3.01 12.08
CA MET A 63 9.73 -4.14 11.45
C MET A 63 9.20 -5.13 12.49
N LEU A 64 10.00 -5.45 13.50
CA LEU A 64 9.59 -6.39 14.55
C LEU A 64 8.41 -5.85 15.35
N ALA A 65 8.44 -4.58 15.75
CA ALA A 65 7.32 -3.94 16.45
C ALA A 65 6.02 -3.99 15.62
N MET A 66 6.10 -3.66 14.32
CA MET A 66 4.93 -3.70 13.43
C MET A 66 4.43 -5.13 13.20
N THR A 67 5.34 -6.09 13.06
CA THR A 67 5.00 -7.52 12.91
C THR A 67 4.28 -8.04 14.16
N VAL A 68 4.76 -7.69 15.35
CA VAL A 68 4.11 -8.05 16.62
C VAL A 68 2.71 -7.43 16.70
N ALA A 69 2.55 -6.15 16.35
CA ALA A 69 1.25 -5.48 16.35
C ALA A 69 0.25 -6.16 15.38
N ILE A 70 0.71 -6.51 14.18
CA ILE A 70 -0.10 -7.22 13.18
C ILE A 70 -0.50 -8.60 13.69
N CYS A 71 0.44 -9.37 14.24
CA CYS A 71 0.16 -10.69 14.80
C CYS A 71 -0.82 -10.60 15.98
N ALA A 72 -0.66 -9.62 16.87
CA ALA A 72 -1.57 -9.38 17.97
C ALA A 72 -2.99 -9.04 17.49
N TYR A 73 -3.12 -8.21 16.45
CA TYR A 73 -4.40 -7.90 15.82
C TYR A 73 -5.06 -9.14 15.21
N CYS A 74 -4.30 -9.95 14.47
CA CYS A 74 -4.81 -11.19 13.86
C CYS A 74 -5.24 -12.18 14.95
N ALA A 75 -4.43 -12.34 16.00
CA ALA A 75 -4.75 -13.21 17.13
C ALA A 75 -6.02 -12.75 17.86
N ALA A 76 -6.21 -11.44 18.06
CA ALA A 76 -7.40 -10.90 18.69
C ALA A 76 -8.68 -11.20 17.88
N ILE A 77 -8.63 -11.07 16.55
CA ILE A 77 -9.76 -11.41 15.67
C ILE A 77 -10.10 -12.90 15.74
N VAL A 78 -9.09 -13.76 15.64
CA VAL A 78 -9.31 -15.22 15.73
C VAL A 78 -9.85 -15.60 17.10
N LEU A 79 -9.29 -15.02 18.17
CA LEU A 79 -9.75 -15.26 19.54
C LEU A 79 -11.21 -14.82 19.73
N ALA A 80 -11.59 -13.66 19.20
CA ALA A 80 -12.98 -13.18 19.26
C ALA A 80 -13.94 -14.15 18.56
N SER A 81 -13.56 -14.69 17.40
CA SER A 81 -14.36 -15.69 16.69
C SER A 81 -14.46 -17.03 17.43
N ILE A 82 -13.37 -17.47 18.08
CA ILE A 82 -13.37 -18.67 18.93
C ILE A 82 -14.32 -18.48 20.12
N VAL A 83 -14.22 -17.35 20.82
CA VAL A 83 -15.05 -17.03 21.98
C VAL A 83 -16.54 -16.95 21.60
N ASN A 84 -16.84 -16.47 20.39
CA ASN A 84 -18.20 -16.40 19.87
C ASN A 84 -18.70 -17.72 19.25
N GLY A 85 -17.86 -18.75 19.16
CA GLY A 85 -18.22 -20.03 18.53
C GLY A 85 -18.46 -19.95 17.01
N THR A 86 -18.07 -18.85 16.35
CA THR A 86 -18.35 -18.57 14.93
C THR A 86 -17.21 -18.92 13.98
N LEU A 87 -16.19 -19.64 14.45
CA LEU A 87 -14.95 -19.92 13.71
C LEU A 87 -15.17 -20.43 12.28
N ALA A 88 -16.12 -21.36 12.09
CA ALA A 88 -16.41 -21.92 10.77
C ALA A 88 -17.12 -20.93 9.84
N ALA A 89 -17.96 -20.05 10.39
CA ALA A 89 -18.66 -19.01 9.64
C ALA A 89 -17.71 -17.86 9.25
N ASP A 90 -16.78 -17.52 10.14
CA ASP A 90 -15.85 -16.40 9.98
C ASP A 90 -14.62 -16.75 9.12
N LEU A 91 -14.50 -17.99 8.65
CA LEU A 91 -13.34 -18.44 7.85
C LEU A 91 -13.08 -17.53 6.64
N ARG A 92 -14.15 -17.03 6.01
CA ARG A 92 -14.06 -16.08 4.89
C ARG A 92 -13.55 -14.71 5.31
N LEU A 93 -13.82 -14.28 6.54
CA LEU A 93 -13.34 -13.04 7.12
C LEU A 93 -11.85 -13.12 7.51
N PHE A 94 -11.31 -14.33 7.66
CA PHE A 94 -9.88 -14.54 7.91
C PHE A 94 -9.01 -14.47 6.65
N LEU A 95 -9.57 -14.64 5.45
CA LEU A 95 -8.81 -14.56 4.19
C LEU A 95 -8.06 -13.22 4.04
N PRO A 96 -8.67 -12.06 4.29
CA PRO A 96 -7.96 -10.78 4.30
C PRO A 96 -6.80 -10.70 5.30
N LEU A 97 -6.86 -11.42 6.43
CA LEU A 97 -5.78 -11.41 7.44
C LEU A 97 -4.45 -11.96 6.89
N ILE A 98 -4.53 -12.86 5.91
CA ILE A 98 -3.34 -13.39 5.22
C ILE A 98 -2.53 -12.26 4.58
N THR A 99 -3.21 -11.24 4.04
CA THR A 99 -2.55 -10.08 3.45
C THR A 99 -1.73 -9.33 4.50
N PHE A 100 -2.23 -9.17 5.74
CA PHE A 100 -1.46 -8.55 6.80
C PHE A 100 -0.24 -9.38 7.21
N LEU A 101 -0.37 -10.70 7.27
CA LEU A 101 0.74 -11.61 7.59
C LEU A 101 1.87 -11.61 6.55
N PHE A 102 1.59 -11.16 5.32
CA PHE A 102 2.61 -10.95 4.29
C PHE A 102 3.46 -9.69 4.50
N PHE A 103 3.11 -8.83 5.46
CA PHE A 103 3.87 -7.62 5.77
C PHE A 103 5.37 -7.86 6.04
N PRO A 104 5.79 -8.72 6.99
CA PRO A 104 7.22 -8.94 7.28
C PRO A 104 8.01 -9.43 6.05
N ILE A 105 7.35 -10.23 5.21
CA ILE A 105 7.94 -10.76 3.98
C ILE A 105 8.10 -9.63 2.95
N SER A 106 7.07 -8.83 2.74
CA SER A 106 7.08 -7.69 1.82
C SER A 106 8.07 -6.61 2.29
N TYR A 107 8.17 -6.39 3.59
CA TYR A 107 9.12 -5.47 4.20
C TYR A 107 10.57 -5.87 3.88
N SER A 108 10.90 -7.16 3.92
CA SER A 108 12.24 -7.64 3.55
C SER A 108 12.63 -7.20 2.13
N THR A 109 11.66 -7.15 1.21
CA THR A 109 11.86 -6.67 -0.16
C THR A 109 12.03 -5.15 -0.22
N TRP A 110 11.19 -4.41 0.52
CA TRP A 110 11.33 -2.95 0.62
C TRP A 110 12.67 -2.51 1.18
N SER A 111 13.24 -3.30 2.08
CA SER A 111 14.50 -3.01 2.76
C SER A 111 15.75 -3.13 1.88
N ILE A 112 15.61 -3.62 0.63
CA ILE A 112 16.69 -3.68 -0.36
C ILE A 112 17.08 -2.28 -0.83
N THR A 113 16.11 -1.37 -0.91
CA THR A 113 16.34 0.02 -1.29
C THR A 113 16.65 0.85 -0.06
N GLU A 114 17.48 1.88 -0.23
CA GLU A 114 17.80 2.80 0.84
C GLU A 114 16.52 3.39 1.46
N LYS A 115 16.43 3.39 2.79
CA LYS A 115 15.21 3.80 3.51
C LYS A 115 14.79 5.22 3.16
N THR A 116 15.75 6.12 2.96
CA THR A 116 15.53 7.52 2.55
C THR A 116 14.84 7.59 1.18
N VAL A 117 15.32 6.82 0.20
CA VAL A 117 14.75 6.73 -1.15
C VAL A 117 13.35 6.10 -1.09
N LEU A 118 13.18 5.04 -0.30
CA LEU A 118 11.89 4.39 -0.14
C LEU A 118 10.85 5.34 0.46
N VAL A 119 11.16 6.02 1.57
CA VAL A 119 10.26 6.97 2.23
C VAL A 119 9.90 8.11 1.27
N ARG A 120 10.87 8.62 0.52
CA ARG A 120 10.65 9.62 -0.51
C ARG A 120 9.63 9.15 -1.56
N ILE A 121 9.76 7.92 -2.05
CA ILE A 121 8.83 7.33 -3.01
C ILE A 121 7.43 7.17 -2.41
N VAL A 122 7.32 6.68 -1.18
CA VAL A 122 6.03 6.54 -0.49
C VAL A 122 5.33 7.89 -0.39
N VAL A 123 6.05 8.94 0.02
CA VAL A 123 5.50 10.30 0.13
C VAL A 123 5.04 10.82 -1.22
N LEU A 124 5.86 10.71 -2.27
CA LEU A 124 5.50 11.21 -3.60
C LEU A 124 4.36 10.40 -4.24
N ALA A 125 4.35 9.08 -4.08
CA ALA A 125 3.28 8.22 -4.57
C ALA A 125 1.97 8.50 -3.83
N SER A 126 2.01 8.73 -2.52
CA SER A 126 0.84 9.13 -1.72
C SER A 126 0.29 10.47 -2.17
N ALA A 127 1.17 11.44 -2.45
CA ALA A 127 0.76 12.75 -2.96
C ALA A 127 0.07 12.63 -4.33
N ALA A 128 0.64 11.84 -5.24
CA ALA A 128 0.01 11.53 -6.52
C ALA A 128 -1.34 10.81 -6.33
N ALA A 129 -1.43 9.90 -5.35
CA ALA A 129 -2.65 9.20 -5.00
C ALA A 129 -3.75 10.18 -4.55
N CYS A 130 -3.42 11.19 -3.74
CA CYS A 130 -4.37 12.21 -3.30
C CYS A 130 -4.90 13.08 -4.45
N PHE A 131 -4.07 13.43 -5.43
CA PHE A 131 -4.54 14.14 -6.63
C PHE A 131 -5.42 13.24 -7.49
N GLY A 132 -5.02 11.97 -7.69
CA GLY A 132 -5.82 10.99 -8.40
C GLY A 132 -7.17 10.72 -7.71
N ALA A 133 -7.19 10.67 -6.39
CA ALA A 133 -8.40 10.52 -5.58
C ALA A 133 -9.37 11.68 -5.80
N LEU A 134 -8.88 12.92 -5.77
CA LEU A 134 -9.72 14.09 -6.02
C LEU A 134 -10.28 14.09 -7.43
N LEU A 135 -9.46 13.75 -8.43
CA LEU A 135 -9.93 13.65 -9.82
C LEU A 135 -11.06 12.62 -9.95
N LEU A 136 -10.89 11.42 -9.37
CA LEU A 136 -11.93 10.40 -9.37
C LEU A 136 -13.18 10.84 -8.61
N ALA A 137 -13.02 11.47 -7.46
CA ALA A 137 -14.13 11.97 -6.66
C ALA A 137 -14.95 13.01 -7.43
N VAL A 138 -14.30 13.96 -8.10
CA VAL A 138 -14.97 14.96 -8.95
C VAL A 138 -15.72 14.29 -10.10
N VAL A 139 -15.09 13.34 -10.80
CA VAL A 139 -15.74 12.60 -11.90
C VAL A 139 -16.94 11.80 -11.40
N GLN A 140 -16.80 11.05 -10.30
CA GLN A 140 -17.88 10.24 -9.75
C GLN A 140 -19.05 11.10 -9.25
N TYR A 141 -18.74 12.18 -8.53
CA TYR A 141 -19.74 13.07 -7.98
C TYR A 141 -20.50 13.87 -9.06
N TYR A 142 -19.78 14.52 -9.98
CA TYR A 142 -20.41 15.43 -10.94
C TYR A 142 -20.85 14.77 -12.25
N TRP A 143 -20.18 13.72 -12.73
CA TRP A 143 -20.56 13.07 -14.00
C TRP A 143 -21.37 11.80 -13.81
N LEU A 144 -21.11 11.03 -12.75
CA LEU A 144 -21.83 9.77 -12.49
C LEU A 144 -22.96 9.94 -11.48
N GLY A 145 -23.02 11.07 -10.76
CA GLY A 145 -24.05 11.34 -9.76
C GLY A 145 -23.98 10.39 -8.56
N THR A 146 -22.85 9.72 -8.36
CA THR A 146 -22.62 8.80 -7.25
C THR A 146 -21.68 9.44 -6.25
N ARG A 147 -21.80 9.06 -4.98
CA ARG A 147 -20.75 9.36 -3.99
C ARG A 147 -19.40 8.83 -4.46
N ALA A 148 -18.30 9.43 -4.00
CA ALA A 148 -16.97 9.00 -4.39
C ALA A 148 -16.62 7.64 -3.78
N GLU A 149 -16.48 6.63 -4.63
CA GLU A 149 -16.12 5.26 -4.25
C GLU A 149 -14.71 4.87 -4.74
N GLY A 150 -14.08 5.75 -5.50
CA GLY A 150 -12.77 5.56 -6.12
C GLY A 150 -12.70 4.29 -6.96
N GLY A 151 -11.48 3.76 -7.13
CA GLY A 151 -11.27 2.46 -7.78
C GLY A 151 -11.64 1.25 -6.91
N ALA A 152 -12.03 1.48 -5.65
CA ALA A 152 -12.38 0.42 -4.71
C ALA A 152 -13.86 0.00 -4.79
N GLY A 153 -14.73 0.84 -5.37
CA GLY A 153 -16.18 0.58 -5.42
C GLY A 153 -16.84 0.59 -4.03
N ASN A 154 -16.19 1.24 -3.06
CA ASN A 154 -16.72 1.41 -1.71
C ASN A 154 -16.21 2.72 -1.11
N ALA A 155 -17.13 3.62 -0.78
CA ALA A 155 -16.82 4.95 -0.24
C ALA A 155 -16.00 4.92 1.06
N ILE A 156 -16.28 4.00 1.98
CA ILE A 156 -15.53 3.88 3.25
C ILE A 156 -14.09 3.45 2.97
N VAL A 157 -13.92 2.47 2.08
CA VAL A 157 -12.58 2.01 1.69
C VAL A 157 -11.83 3.14 0.98
N PHE A 158 -12.49 3.86 0.07
CA PHE A 158 -11.90 5.01 -0.61
C PHE A 158 -11.48 6.12 0.37
N ALA A 159 -12.35 6.50 1.30
CA ALA A 159 -12.06 7.51 2.31
C ALA A 159 -10.87 7.13 3.19
N THR A 160 -10.84 5.88 3.68
CA THR A 160 -9.77 5.40 4.57
C THR A 160 -8.41 5.40 3.88
N VAL A 161 -8.31 4.87 2.66
CA VAL A 161 -7.03 4.84 1.95
C VAL A 161 -6.59 6.23 1.48
N THR A 162 -7.54 7.10 1.13
CA THR A 162 -7.24 8.50 0.75
C THR A 162 -6.77 9.31 1.96
N CYS A 163 -7.36 9.08 3.14
CA CYS A 163 -6.94 9.70 4.40
C CYS A 163 -5.52 9.26 4.78
N LEU A 164 -5.21 7.97 4.65
CA LEU A 164 -3.84 7.46 4.87
C LEU A 164 -2.83 8.10 3.91
N ALA A 165 -3.19 8.24 2.62
CA ALA A 165 -2.34 8.92 1.64
C ALA A 165 -2.15 10.42 1.97
N ALA A 166 -3.19 11.10 2.43
CA ALA A 166 -3.12 12.51 2.86
C ALA A 166 -2.22 12.67 4.10
N ALA A 167 -2.36 11.77 5.09
CA ALA A 167 -1.52 11.75 6.28
C ALA A 167 -0.05 11.50 5.93
N MET A 168 0.23 10.56 5.02
CA MET A 168 1.59 10.32 4.53
C MET A 168 2.18 11.53 3.79
N SER A 169 1.37 12.20 2.97
CA SER A 169 1.79 13.43 2.27
C SER A 169 2.11 14.55 3.26
N LEU A 170 1.28 14.73 4.29
CA LEU A 170 1.50 15.72 5.35
C LEU A 170 2.74 15.40 6.19
N ALA A 171 2.92 14.14 6.58
CA ALA A 171 4.13 13.69 7.26
C ALA A 171 5.39 13.93 6.42
N GLY A 172 5.31 13.70 5.10
CA GLY A 172 6.36 14.04 4.15
C GLY A 172 6.68 15.53 4.08
N ALA A 173 5.66 16.39 4.15
CA ALA A 173 5.82 17.84 4.17
C ALA A 173 6.51 18.34 5.45
N LEU A 174 6.19 17.74 6.60
CA LEU A 174 6.69 18.15 7.92
C LEU A 174 8.07 17.55 8.26
N SER A 175 8.40 16.39 7.70
CA SER A 175 9.64 15.67 8.01
C SER A 175 10.90 16.25 7.34
N GLY A 176 10.75 17.20 6.41
CA GLY A 176 11.88 17.79 5.68
C GLY A 176 12.55 16.83 4.68
N ILE A 177 11.99 15.64 4.48
CA ILE A 177 12.49 14.61 3.53
C ILE A 177 12.41 15.12 2.08
N GLU A 178 11.39 15.92 1.79
CA GLU A 178 11.20 16.55 0.49
C GLU A 178 11.17 18.07 0.62
N LYS A 179 11.96 18.75 -0.22
CA LYS A 179 11.98 20.24 -0.24
C LYS A 179 10.66 20.84 -0.76
N ARG A 180 9.83 20.03 -1.43
CA ARG A 180 8.57 20.45 -2.07
C ARG A 180 7.36 20.41 -1.11
N TRP A 181 7.55 20.85 0.13
CA TRP A 181 6.52 20.80 1.17
C TRP A 181 5.18 21.42 0.73
N LYS A 182 5.20 22.53 -0.03
CA LYS A 182 3.99 23.17 -0.57
C LYS A 182 3.15 22.26 -1.47
N LEU A 183 3.81 21.41 -2.27
CA LEU A 183 3.12 20.47 -3.15
C LEU A 183 2.52 19.32 -2.33
N LEU A 184 3.24 18.87 -1.30
CA LEU A 184 2.77 17.82 -0.40
C LEU A 184 1.60 18.27 0.49
N THR A 185 1.60 19.53 0.96
CA THR A 185 0.45 20.09 1.68
C THR A 185 -0.75 20.27 0.76
N LEU A 186 -0.54 20.71 -0.48
CA LEU A 186 -1.59 20.79 -1.49
C LEU A 186 -2.18 19.40 -1.79
N ALA A 187 -1.34 18.37 -1.91
CA ALA A 187 -1.79 16.99 -2.09
C ALA A 187 -2.59 16.49 -0.87
N ALA A 188 -2.13 16.78 0.35
CA ALA A 188 -2.88 16.42 1.55
C ALA A 188 -4.28 17.08 1.55
N LEU A 189 -4.36 18.38 1.19
CA LEU A 189 -5.63 19.09 1.05
C LEU A 189 -6.52 18.48 -0.05
N SER A 190 -5.94 18.10 -1.20
CA SER A 190 -6.70 17.45 -2.27
C SER A 190 -7.27 16.11 -1.81
N GLY A 191 -6.49 15.33 -1.06
CA GLY A 191 -6.94 14.08 -0.44
C GLY A 191 -8.07 14.32 0.57
N SER A 192 -7.95 15.32 1.45
CA SER A 192 -9.00 15.68 2.39
C SER A 192 -10.30 16.10 1.69
N LEU A 193 -10.20 16.89 0.61
CA LEU A 193 -11.35 17.26 -0.21
C LEU A 193 -12.00 16.04 -0.86
N ALA A 194 -11.20 15.11 -1.39
CA ALA A 194 -11.72 13.88 -1.99
C ALA A 194 -12.52 13.03 -0.99
N VAL A 195 -12.10 13.00 0.29
CA VAL A 195 -12.84 12.33 1.37
C VAL A 195 -14.21 12.97 1.62
N LEU A 196 -14.33 14.30 1.51
CA LEU A 196 -15.62 14.99 1.69
C LEU A 196 -16.65 14.63 0.60
N TYR A 197 -16.20 14.14 -0.56
CA TYR A 197 -17.06 13.69 -1.64
C TYR A 197 -17.49 12.21 -1.53
N SER A 198 -16.96 11.44 -0.56
CA SER A 198 -17.27 10.01 -0.38
C SER A 198 -18.47 9.75 0.52
#